data_AF-A0A848E9D3-F1
#
_entry.id   AF-A0A848E9D3-F1
#
_cell.length_a   1.000
_cell.length_b   1.000
_cell.length_c   1.000
_cell.angle_alpha   90.00
_cell.angle_beta   90.00
_cell.angle_gamma   90.00
#
_symmetry.space_group_name_H-M   'P 1'
#
loop_
_entity.id
_entity.type
_entity.pdbx_description
1 polymer ?
#
loop_
_entity_poly.entity_id
_entity_poly.type
_entity_poly.pdbx_seq_one_letter_code
_entity_poly.pdbx_strand_id
1 'polypeptide(L)'
;MSAKRHPLRCRRGASALEFALVGAIFFIVLLASIDLGRYYMAMQGLRNFVADAERYGIVNMWWDTAGTRTATCAQIVQATNRGGAIGGLAGTSSGNCVTRTQTVSGGIVTVTVAVNVDVQLRLLFNTFQFMPTRFQDSSTITFQL
;
A
#
# COMPACT_ATOMS: atom_id res chain seq x y z
N MET A 1 10.03 44.32 -56.65
CA MET A 1 10.64 42.99 -56.51
C MET A 1 10.59 42.59 -55.04
N SER A 2 9.75 41.62 -54.68
CA SER A 2 9.58 41.15 -53.30
C SER A 2 10.41 39.88 -53.09
N ALA A 3 11.45 39.96 -52.26
CA ALA A 3 12.33 38.84 -51.96
C ALA A 3 11.61 37.83 -51.05
N LYS A 4 11.28 36.65 -51.59
CA LYS A 4 10.77 35.52 -50.79
C LYS A 4 11.86 35.08 -49.80
N ARG A 5 11.68 35.39 -48.51
CA ARG A 5 12.51 34.84 -47.44
C ARG A 5 12.18 33.35 -47.27
N HIS A 6 13.11 32.48 -47.65
CA HIS A 6 13.01 31.07 -47.31
C HIS A 6 13.20 30.92 -45.79
N PRO A 7 12.29 30.23 -45.06
CA PRO A 7 12.49 29.97 -43.65
C PRO A 7 13.76 29.13 -43.49
N LEU A 8 14.75 29.68 -42.81
CA LEU A 8 15.97 28.97 -42.43
C LEU A 8 15.55 27.80 -41.53
N ARG A 9 15.50 26.58 -42.10
CA ARG A 9 15.33 25.34 -41.34
C ARG A 9 16.57 25.14 -40.46
N CYS A 10 16.54 25.72 -39.26
CA CYS A 10 17.59 25.56 -38.27
C CYS A 10 17.58 24.11 -37.75
N ARG A 11 18.38 23.23 -38.38
CA ARG A 11 18.51 21.82 -38.01
C ARG A 11 18.80 21.61 -36.52
N ARG A 12 19.62 22.49 -35.92
CA ARG A 12 19.98 22.44 -34.50
C ARG A 12 18.79 22.59 -33.56
N GLY A 13 17.81 23.44 -33.90
CA GLY A 13 16.59 23.63 -33.10
C GLY A 13 15.63 22.45 -33.20
N ALA A 14 15.51 21.87 -34.40
CA ALA A 14 14.71 20.67 -34.61
C ALA A 14 15.27 19.49 -33.81
N SER A 15 16.59 19.25 -33.85
CA SER A 15 17.23 18.18 -33.07
C SER A 15 17.09 18.37 -31.55
N ALA A 16 17.13 19.61 -31.06
CA ALA A 16 16.89 19.89 -29.64
C ALA A 16 15.46 19.56 -29.22
N LEU A 17 14.46 19.86 -30.08
CA LEU A 17 13.06 19.52 -29.82
C LEU A 17 12.81 18.01 -29.88
N GLU A 18 13.39 17.32 -30.86
CA GLU A 18 13.31 15.86 -30.97
C GLU A 18 13.90 15.19 -29.71
N PHE A 19 15.07 15.64 -29.26
CA PHE A 19 15.68 15.14 -28.03
C PHE A 19 14.84 15.45 -26.79
N ALA A 20 14.28 16.66 -26.68
CA ALA A 20 13.43 17.03 -25.55
C ALA A 20 12.16 16.16 -25.47
N LEU A 21 11.52 15.88 -26.60
CA LEU A 21 10.34 15.02 -26.65
C LEU A 21 10.67 13.56 -26.30
N VAL A 22 11.73 13.01 -26.88
CA VAL A 22 12.15 11.62 -26.58
C VAL A 22 12.62 11.50 -25.13
N GLY A 23 13.39 12.47 -24.64
CA GLY A 23 13.84 12.53 -23.25
C GLY A 23 12.67 12.60 -22.26
N ALA A 24 11.67 13.44 -22.55
CA ALA A 24 10.47 13.54 -21.72
C ALA A 24 9.72 12.20 -21.64
N ILE A 25 9.51 11.53 -22.77
CA ILE A 25 8.85 10.21 -22.81
C ILE A 25 9.68 9.16 -22.04
N PHE A 26 11.01 9.18 -22.23
CA PHE A 26 11.92 8.27 -21.53
C PHE A 26 11.81 8.42 -20.00
N PHE A 27 11.83 9.64 -19.47
CA PHE A 27 11.71 9.87 -18.03
C PHE A 27 10.32 9.48 -17.49
N ILE A 28 9.25 9.71 -18.25
CA ILE A 28 7.91 9.26 -17.86
C ILE A 28 7.88 7.73 -17.70
N VAL A 29 8.40 7.00 -18.68
CA VAL A 29 8.45 5.51 -18.63
C VAL A 29 9.35 5.03 -17.51
N LEU A 30 10.52 5.65 -17.31
CA LEU A 30 11.45 5.31 -16.25
C LEU A 30 10.81 5.50 -14.88
N LEU A 31 10.21 6.65 -14.61
CA LEU A 31 9.53 6.92 -13.34
C LEU A 31 8.34 5.97 -13.14
N ALA A 32 7.58 5.67 -14.19
CA ALA A 32 6.46 4.72 -14.15
C ALA A 32 6.93 3.32 -13.75
N SER A 33 8.06 2.88 -14.29
CA SER A 33 8.64 1.57 -13.94
C SER A 33 9.09 1.49 -12.47
N ILE A 34 9.66 2.58 -11.93
CA ILE A 34 10.06 2.65 -10.52
C ILE A 34 8.84 2.58 -9.60
N ASP A 35 7.80 3.35 -9.90
CA ASP A 35 6.57 3.35 -9.10
C ASP A 35 5.85 2.00 -9.15
N LEU A 36 5.85 1.34 -10.31
CA LEU A 36 5.32 -0.01 -10.44
C LEU A 36 6.13 -1.03 -9.61
N GLY A 37 7.46 -0.91 -9.58
CA GLY A 37 8.31 -1.74 -8.71
C GLY A 37 8.00 -1.54 -7.22
N ARG A 38 7.90 -0.29 -6.77
CA ARG A 38 7.53 0.06 -5.38
C ARG A 38 6.13 -0.44 -5.03
N TYR A 39 5.19 -0.36 -5.97
CA TYR A 39 3.84 -0.88 -5.82
C TYR A 39 3.83 -2.39 -5.53
N TYR A 40 4.53 -3.19 -6.34
CA TYR A 40 4.59 -4.63 -6.12
C TYR A 40 5.28 -5.01 -4.80
N MET A 41 6.34 -4.29 -4.42
CA MET A 41 7.00 -4.51 -3.12
C MET A 41 6.04 -4.24 -1.95
N ALA A 42 5.28 -3.15 -2.01
CA ALA A 42 4.32 -2.80 -0.98
C ALA A 42 3.17 -3.82 -0.93
N MET A 43 2.64 -4.24 -2.09
CA MET A 43 1.56 -5.22 -2.17
C MET A 43 1.96 -6.57 -1.58
N GLN A 44 3.17 -7.05 -1.90
CA GLN A 44 3.70 -8.28 -1.32
C GLN A 44 3.92 -8.15 0.18
N GLY A 45 4.44 -7.01 0.64
CA GLY A 45 4.56 -6.69 2.05
C GLY A 45 3.22 -6.79 2.77
N LEU A 46 2.20 -6.07 2.28
CA LEU A 46 0.85 -6.04 2.85
C LEU A 46 0.24 -7.43 3.00
N ARG A 47 0.30 -8.27 1.96
CA ARG A 47 -0.22 -9.65 2.04
C ARG A 47 0.46 -10.45 3.14
N ASN A 48 1.78 -10.37 3.20
CA ASN A 48 2.55 -11.03 4.24
C ASN A 48 2.23 -10.44 5.64
N PHE A 49 1.88 -9.17 5.75
CA PHE A 49 1.50 -8.51 7.01
C PHE A 49 0.11 -8.93 7.47
N VAL A 50 -0.87 -9.01 6.56
CA VAL A 50 -2.23 -9.47 6.88
C VAL A 50 -2.17 -10.87 7.48
N ALA A 51 -1.40 -11.79 6.87
CA ALA A 51 -1.22 -13.14 7.41
C ALA A 51 -0.57 -13.14 8.82
N ASP A 52 0.45 -12.32 9.05
CA ASP A 52 1.07 -12.19 10.38
C ASP A 52 0.11 -11.55 11.40
N ALA A 53 -0.72 -10.60 10.98
CA ALA A 53 -1.71 -9.92 11.79
C ALA A 53 -2.85 -10.87 12.20
N GLU A 54 -3.31 -11.72 11.28
CA GLU A 54 -4.27 -12.79 11.57
C GLU A 54 -3.69 -13.77 12.60
N ARG A 55 -2.46 -14.24 12.38
CA ARG A 55 -1.77 -15.13 13.32
C ARG A 55 -1.59 -14.47 14.68
N TYR A 56 -1.28 -13.17 14.72
CA TYR A 56 -1.21 -12.42 15.97
C TYR A 56 -2.57 -12.39 16.67
N GLY A 57 -3.66 -12.14 15.93
CA GLY A 57 -5.02 -12.19 16.44
C GLY A 57 -5.37 -13.56 17.03
N ILE A 58 -5.00 -14.65 16.37
CA ILE A 58 -5.30 -16.01 16.83
C ILE A 58 -4.49 -16.36 18.10
N VAL A 59 -3.18 -16.12 18.09
CA VAL A 59 -2.26 -16.63 19.11
C VAL A 59 -2.08 -15.66 20.29
N ASN A 60 -1.89 -14.38 20.02
CA ASN A 60 -1.46 -13.40 21.02
C ASN A 60 -2.62 -12.61 21.65
N MET A 61 -3.82 -12.68 21.06
CA MET A 61 -5.02 -12.03 21.59
C MET A 61 -5.98 -13.01 22.29
N TRP A 62 -5.48 -14.18 22.70
CA TRP A 62 -6.24 -15.14 23.50
C TRP A 62 -6.65 -14.57 24.86
N TRP A 63 -7.82 -14.97 25.32
CA TRP A 63 -8.36 -14.70 26.66
C TRP A 63 -9.52 -15.66 26.95
N ASP A 64 -9.81 -15.87 28.23
CA ASP A 64 -10.71 -16.94 28.66
C ASP A 64 -12.20 -16.54 28.68
N THR A 65 -12.50 -15.26 28.46
CA THR A 65 -13.88 -14.72 28.56
C THR A 65 -14.41 -14.31 27.18
N ALA A 66 -15.74 -14.23 27.03
CA ALA A 66 -16.39 -13.73 25.82
C ALA A 66 -16.30 -12.20 25.69
N GLY A 67 -16.12 -11.69 24.46
CA GLY A 67 -16.13 -10.26 24.10
C GLY A 67 -15.17 -9.93 22.94
N THR A 68 -14.69 -8.69 22.87
CA THR A 68 -13.86 -8.21 21.74
C THR A 68 -12.55 -7.58 22.20
N ARG A 69 -11.45 -7.90 21.52
CA ARG A 69 -10.14 -7.24 21.66
C ARG A 69 -9.69 -6.69 20.33
N THR A 70 -9.03 -5.54 20.37
CA THR A 70 -8.48 -4.87 19.19
C THR A 70 -7.01 -4.57 19.38
N ALA A 71 -6.26 -4.61 18.28
CA ALA A 71 -4.86 -4.19 18.22
C ALA A 71 -4.68 -3.22 17.04
N THR A 72 -3.87 -2.18 17.26
CA THR A 72 -3.56 -1.19 16.22
C THR A 72 -2.50 -1.70 15.27
N CYS A 73 -2.45 -1.19 14.03
CA CYS A 73 -1.41 -1.58 13.08
C CYS A 73 0.00 -1.36 13.63
N ALA A 74 0.23 -0.27 14.36
CA ALA A 74 1.53 0.02 14.96
C ALA A 74 1.98 -1.07 15.95
N GLN A 75 1.07 -1.57 16.79
CA GLN A 75 1.35 -2.66 17.73
C GLN A 75 1.70 -3.95 16.98
N ILE A 76 0.96 -4.27 15.91
CA ILE A 76 1.25 -5.47 15.10
C ILE A 76 2.58 -5.34 14.37
N VAL A 77 2.88 -4.19 13.76
CA VAL A 77 4.16 -3.95 13.07
C VAL A 77 5.34 -4.15 14.02
N GLN A 78 5.23 -3.65 15.26
CA GLN A 78 6.25 -3.86 16.29
C GLN A 78 6.34 -5.33 16.70
N ALA A 79 5.20 -5.98 16.98
CA ALA A 79 5.18 -7.38 17.39
C ALA A 79 5.67 -8.36 16.31
N THR A 80 5.49 -8.02 15.04
CA THR A 80 5.87 -8.85 13.88
C THR A 80 7.22 -8.47 13.28
N ASN A 81 7.91 -7.46 13.83
CA ASN A 81 9.18 -6.91 13.32
C ASN A 81 9.11 -6.50 11.83
N ARG A 82 7.96 -6.02 11.35
CA ARG A 82 7.73 -5.63 9.95
C ARG A 82 8.02 -4.14 9.65
N GLY A 83 8.83 -3.50 10.49
CA GLY A 83 9.10 -2.05 10.44
C GLY A 83 9.67 -1.53 9.11
N GLY A 84 10.37 -2.36 8.34
CA GLY A 84 11.00 -1.97 7.08
C GLY A 84 10.02 -1.71 5.94
N ALA A 85 9.59 -2.77 5.24
CA ALA A 85 8.79 -2.64 4.01
C ALA A 85 7.37 -2.07 4.23
N ILE A 86 6.83 -2.20 5.44
CA ILE A 86 5.41 -1.99 5.72
C ILE A 86 5.20 -1.06 6.91
N GLY A 87 6.21 -0.85 7.76
CA GLY A 87 6.08 -0.01 8.95
C GLY A 87 5.75 1.46 8.64
N GLY A 88 6.31 2.00 7.55
CA GLY A 88 5.95 3.34 7.07
C GLY A 88 4.56 3.44 6.43
N LEU A 89 3.94 2.32 6.08
CA LEU A 89 2.63 2.25 5.42
C LEU A 89 1.54 1.91 6.44
N ALA A 90 1.61 0.71 7.03
CA ALA A 90 0.66 0.24 8.03
C ALA A 90 0.73 1.02 9.35
N GLY A 91 1.93 1.47 9.76
CA GLY A 91 2.09 2.26 10.99
C GLY A 91 1.41 3.64 10.96
N THR A 92 1.03 4.13 9.77
CA THR A 92 0.27 5.39 9.61
C THR A 92 -1.25 5.18 9.62
N SER A 93 -1.72 3.93 9.58
CA SER A 93 -3.14 3.62 9.74
C SER A 93 -3.51 3.79 11.21
N SER A 94 -4.30 4.83 11.52
CA SER A 94 -4.69 5.17 12.90
C SER A 94 -5.76 4.23 13.49
N GLY A 95 -6.24 3.26 12.72
CA GLY A 95 -7.34 2.38 13.08
C GLY A 95 -6.93 1.07 13.79
N ASN A 96 -7.95 0.40 14.33
CA ASN A 96 -7.83 -0.99 14.77
C ASN A 96 -7.58 -1.89 13.56
N CYS A 97 -6.42 -2.52 13.51
CA CYS A 97 -6.04 -3.34 12.38
C CYS A 97 -6.36 -4.81 12.58
N VAL A 98 -6.40 -5.27 13.82
CA VAL A 98 -6.87 -6.61 14.15
C VAL A 98 -7.98 -6.48 15.19
N THR A 99 -9.09 -7.14 14.94
CA THR A 99 -10.21 -7.26 15.86
C THR A 99 -10.49 -8.74 16.05
N ARG A 100 -10.32 -9.22 17.29
CA ARG A 100 -10.71 -10.57 17.68
C ARG A 100 -11.99 -10.49 18.50
N THR A 101 -13.01 -11.21 18.08
CA THR A 101 -14.26 -11.38 18.81
C THR A 101 -14.40 -12.85 19.21
N GLN A 102 -14.68 -13.09 20.49
CA GLN A 102 -14.91 -14.41 21.05
C GLN A 102 -16.32 -14.45 21.62
N THR A 103 -17.11 -15.43 21.21
CA THR A 103 -18.45 -15.66 21.72
C THR A 103 -18.52 -17.08 22.29
N VAL A 104 -19.20 -17.21 23.42
CA VAL A 104 -19.42 -18.52 24.07
C VAL A 104 -20.92 -18.76 24.07
N SER A 105 -21.36 -19.81 23.40
CA SER A 105 -22.77 -20.20 23.32
C SER A 105 -22.88 -21.71 23.46
N GLY A 106 -23.62 -22.18 24.48
CA GLY A 106 -23.81 -23.62 24.71
C GLY A 106 -22.52 -24.39 24.99
N GLY A 107 -21.48 -23.75 25.54
CA GLY A 107 -20.17 -24.36 25.79
C GLY A 107 -19.23 -24.40 24.57
N ILE A 108 -19.69 -23.96 23.40
CA ILE A 108 -18.86 -23.83 22.19
C ILE A 108 -18.24 -22.43 22.16
N VAL A 109 -16.93 -22.35 21.92
CA VAL A 109 -16.23 -21.07 21.78
C VAL A 109 -16.07 -20.75 20.30
N THR A 110 -16.79 -19.76 19.80
CA THR A 110 -16.62 -19.26 18.43
C THR A 110 -15.69 -18.05 18.45
N VAL A 111 -14.60 -18.14 17.70
CA VAL A 111 -13.59 -17.09 17.58
C VAL A 111 -13.61 -16.54 16.15
N THR A 112 -13.79 -15.23 16.05
CA THR A 112 -13.70 -14.48 14.79
C THR A 112 -12.52 -13.52 14.88
N VAL A 113 -11.60 -13.58 13.92
CA VAL A 113 -10.49 -12.64 13.77
C VAL A 113 -10.69 -11.89 12.47
N ALA A 114 -10.87 -10.57 12.57
CA ALA A 114 -10.97 -9.65 11.45
C ALA A 114 -9.70 -8.81 11.38
N VAL A 115 -9.09 -8.72 10.20
CA VAL A 115 -7.94 -7.87 9.93
C VAL A 115 -8.34 -6.83 8.91
N ASN A 116 -8.21 -5.56 9.28
CA ASN A 116 -8.52 -4.42 8.43
C ASN A 116 -7.28 -3.55 8.29
N VAL A 117 -6.76 -3.44 7.07
CA VAL A 117 -5.58 -2.63 6.80
C VAL A 117 -5.93 -1.60 5.76
N ASP A 118 -5.67 -0.34 6.09
CA ASP A 118 -5.85 0.77 5.19
C ASP A 118 -4.55 1.56 5.09
N VAL A 119 -3.94 1.54 3.91
CA VAL A 119 -2.68 2.23 3.63
C VAL A 119 -2.77 3.10 2.40
N GLN A 120 -2.08 4.23 2.45
CA GLN A 120 -1.96 5.15 1.32
C GLN A 120 -0.55 5.09 0.75
N LEU A 121 -0.42 4.68 -0.51
CA LEU A 121 0.86 4.73 -1.20
C LEU A 121 1.14 6.13 -1.73
N ARG A 122 2.25 6.70 -1.26
CA ARG A 122 2.85 7.92 -1.83
C ARG A 122 3.85 7.53 -2.91
N LEU A 123 3.30 7.23 -4.08
CA LEU A 123 4.06 7.04 -5.33
C LEU A 123 4.61 8.37 -5.84
N LEU A 124 5.66 8.34 -6.67
CA LEU A 124 6.26 9.55 -7.26
C LEU A 124 5.23 10.30 -8.12
N PHE A 125 4.40 9.62 -8.90
CA PHE A 125 3.30 10.29 -9.63
C PHE A 125 2.22 10.88 -8.71
N ASN A 126 2.06 10.34 -7.48
CA ASN A 126 1.11 10.90 -6.50
C ASN A 126 1.61 12.19 -5.85
N THR A 127 2.90 12.54 -6.00
CA THR A 127 3.38 13.86 -5.53
C THR A 127 2.74 15.02 -6.29
N PHE A 128 2.27 14.78 -7.52
CA PHE A 128 1.51 15.74 -8.32
C PHE A 128 0.00 15.76 -7.99
N GLN A 129 -0.43 15.08 -6.91
CA GLN A 129 -1.82 15.00 -6.43
C GLN A 129 -2.85 14.44 -7.42
N PHE A 130 -2.43 13.84 -8.53
CA PHE A 130 -3.38 13.40 -9.55
C PHE A 130 -4.32 12.27 -9.10
N MET A 131 -3.97 11.46 -8.08
CA MET A 131 -4.89 10.55 -7.35
C MET A 131 -4.16 9.83 -6.20
N PRO A 132 -4.54 9.98 -4.92
CA PRO A 132 -3.95 9.14 -3.87
C PRO A 132 -4.39 7.68 -4.04
N THR A 133 -3.43 6.78 -4.29
CA THR A 133 -3.69 5.33 -4.36
C THR A 133 -3.79 4.77 -2.94
N ARG A 134 -5.02 4.46 -2.52
CA ARG A 134 -5.35 3.86 -1.21
C ARG A 134 -5.64 2.38 -1.40
N PHE A 135 -5.08 1.55 -0.52
CA PHE A 135 -5.33 0.12 -0.47
C PHE A 135 -6.03 -0.18 0.83
N GLN A 136 -7.25 -0.65 0.72
CA GLN A 136 -8.02 -1.16 1.84
C GLN A 136 -8.18 -2.66 1.63
N ASP A 137 -7.69 -3.44 2.58
CA ASP A 137 -7.83 -4.89 2.60
C ASP A 137 -8.52 -5.31 3.89
N SER A 138 -9.44 -6.26 3.78
CA SER A 138 -10.24 -6.77 4.89
C SER A 138 -10.30 -8.29 4.78
N SER A 139 -9.75 -8.97 5.77
CA SER A 139 -9.82 -10.42 5.89
C SER A 139 -10.52 -10.81 7.18
N THR A 140 -11.30 -11.88 7.16
CA THR A 140 -11.98 -12.38 8.36
C THR A 140 -11.96 -13.89 8.37
N ILE A 141 -11.49 -14.46 9.48
CA ILE A 141 -11.45 -15.91 9.71
C ILE A 141 -12.28 -16.20 10.96
N THR A 142 -13.20 -17.17 10.85
CA THR A 142 -13.99 -17.65 11.98
C THR A 142 -13.77 -19.15 12.16
N PHE A 143 -13.55 -19.58 13.40
CA PHE A 143 -13.41 -20.99 13.76
C PHE A 143 -14.03 -21.25 15.12
N GLN A 144 -14.36 -22.53 15.37
CA GLN A 144 -14.93 -23.00 16.63
C GLN A 144 -13.92 -23.88 17.34
N LEU A 145 -13.86 -23.77 18.66
CA LEU A 145 -13.05 -24.56 19.57
C LEU A 145 -13.95 -25.39 20.49
#